data_AF-A0A350RFY9-F1
#
_entry.id   AF-A0A350RFY9-F1
#
_cell.length_a   1.000
_cell.length_b   1.000
_cell.length_c   1.000
_cell.angle_alpha   90.00
_cell.angle_beta   90.00
_cell.angle_gamma   90.00
#
_symmetry.space_group_name_H-M   'P 1'
#
loop_
_entity.id
_entity.type
_entity.pdbx_description
1 polymer ?
#
loop_
_entity_poly.entity_id
_entity_poly.type
_entity_poly.pdbx_seq_one_letter_code
_entity_poly.pdbx_strand_id
1 'polypeptide(L)'
;MPKVVLPSLRSRTPEVSIVLDTSASMSEELLGEALSEIDGLLSTGGIRFESVRVFTCDSEVGSAQRVRSASELRLVGGGGTDLNQGILAAVRTRPSPDLVLVVTDGWTSWPQSQPDRNRFVAVLIGEDPPSTPDWLQRVVVSENLDGRAKRKSK
;
A
#
# COMPACT_ATOMS: atom_id res chain seq x y z
N MET A 1 32.17 -24.07 -32.72
CA MET A 1 31.73 -24.04 -31.32
C MET A 1 30.56 -23.07 -31.21
N PRO A 2 29.31 -23.51 -30.96
CA PRO A 2 28.23 -22.57 -30.71
C PRO A 2 28.36 -22.00 -29.28
N LYS A 3 28.25 -20.67 -29.18
CA LYS A 3 28.21 -19.93 -27.91
C LYS A 3 26.85 -20.21 -27.25
N VAL A 4 26.85 -21.01 -26.19
CA VAL A 4 25.68 -21.18 -25.33
C VAL A 4 25.54 -19.93 -24.46
N VAL A 5 24.46 -19.18 -24.64
CA VAL A 5 24.06 -18.12 -23.71
C VAL A 5 23.09 -18.75 -22.72
N LEU A 6 23.51 -18.86 -21.45
CA LEU A 6 22.61 -19.31 -20.39
C LEU A 6 21.69 -18.15 -19.97
N PRO A 7 20.37 -18.37 -19.84
CA PRO A 7 19.46 -17.37 -19.27
C PRO A 7 19.92 -17.02 -17.86
N SER A 8 20.15 -15.73 -17.58
CA SER A 8 20.31 -15.28 -16.20
C SER A 8 18.94 -15.05 -15.59
N LEU A 9 18.58 -15.84 -14.58
CA LEU A 9 17.40 -15.59 -13.76
C LEU A 9 17.72 -14.50 -12.74
N ARG A 10 17.77 -13.24 -13.17
CA ARG A 10 17.72 -12.10 -12.24
C ARG A 10 16.26 -11.72 -12.04
N SER A 11 15.62 -12.31 -11.03
CA SER A 11 14.43 -11.71 -10.44
C SER A 11 14.86 -10.45 -9.70
N ARG A 12 14.45 -9.27 -10.19
CA ARG A 12 14.49 -8.06 -9.36
C ARG A 12 13.28 -8.13 -8.45
N THR A 13 13.49 -8.19 -7.14
CA THR A 13 12.41 -7.98 -6.18
C THR A 13 11.88 -6.56 -6.41
N PRO A 14 10.59 -6.38 -6.72
CA PRO A 14 10.03 -5.06 -6.97
C PRO A 14 10.09 -4.22 -5.70
N GLU A 15 10.39 -2.94 -5.86
CA GLU A 15 10.40 -1.95 -4.78
C GLU A 15 8.97 -1.47 -4.53
N VAL A 16 8.44 -1.71 -3.34
CA VAL A 16 7.07 -1.33 -2.98
C VAL A 16 7.09 -0.23 -1.93
N SER A 17 6.30 0.82 -2.14
CA SER A 17 6.00 1.82 -1.12
C SER A 17 4.51 1.80 -0.80
N ILE A 18 4.16 1.86 0.48
CA ILE A 18 2.78 1.92 0.97
C ILE A 18 2.58 3.29 1.62
N VAL A 19 1.52 3.98 1.21
CA VAL A 19 1.02 5.19 1.86
C VAL A 19 -0.24 4.80 2.62
N LEU A 20 -0.23 4.98 3.94
CA LEU A 20 -1.33 4.65 4.83
C LEU A 20 -2.00 5.93 5.30
N ASP A 21 -3.29 6.01 5.03
CA ASP A 21 -4.17 6.98 5.65
C ASP A 21 -4.44 6.58 7.11
N THR A 22 -4.01 7.42 8.05
CA THR A 22 -4.26 7.22 9.49
C THR A 22 -5.25 8.24 10.03
N SER A 23 -6.16 8.72 9.18
CA SER A 23 -7.24 9.63 9.55
C SER A 23 -8.29 8.95 10.44
N ALA A 24 -9.18 9.75 11.02
CA ALA A 24 -10.13 9.30 12.03
C ALA A 24 -11.15 8.23 11.55
N SER A 25 -11.39 8.10 10.24
CA SER A 25 -12.22 7.03 9.65
C SER A 25 -11.48 5.69 9.56
N MET A 26 -10.15 5.70 9.70
CA MET A 26 -9.29 4.52 9.56
C MET A 26 -8.86 4.02 10.94
N SER A 27 -9.56 3.02 11.47
CA SER A 27 -9.21 2.42 12.77
C SER A 27 -7.88 1.64 12.70
N GLU A 28 -7.20 1.49 13.83
CA GLU A 28 -5.96 0.72 13.90
C GLU A 28 -6.19 -0.75 13.50
N GLU A 29 -7.35 -1.30 13.84
CA GLU A 29 -7.76 -2.65 13.47
C GLU A 29 -7.93 -2.81 11.95
N LEU A 30 -8.67 -1.89 11.31
CA LEU A 30 -8.87 -1.89 9.85
C LEU A 30 -7.54 -1.78 9.10
N LEU A 31 -6.65 -0.91 9.58
CA LEU A 31 -5.32 -0.75 9.01
C LEU A 31 -4.47 -2.01 9.20
N GLY A 32 -4.52 -2.62 10.39
CA GLY A 32 -3.82 -3.87 10.69
C GLY A 32 -4.27 -5.05 9.83
N GLU A 33 -5.57 -5.18 9.59
CA GLU A 33 -6.16 -6.19 8.70
C GLU A 33 -5.71 -5.97 7.24
N ALA A 34 -5.89 -4.76 6.71
CA ALA A 34 -5.48 -4.42 5.35
C ALA A 34 -3.99 -4.67 5.11
N LEU A 35 -3.14 -4.33 6.08
CA LEU A 35 -1.70 -4.58 6.01
C LEU A 35 -1.36 -6.07 6.09
N SER A 36 -2.09 -6.86 6.88
CA SER A 36 -1.91 -8.30 6.97
C SER A 36 -2.28 -9.00 5.66
N GLU A 37 -3.34 -8.55 4.98
CA GLU A 37 -3.68 -9.02 3.64
C GLU A 37 -2.61 -8.65 2.61
N ILE A 38 -2.13 -7.41 2.64
CA ILE A 38 -1.03 -6.95 1.78
C ILE A 38 0.23 -7.81 2.01
N ASP A 39 0.59 -8.13 3.25
CA ASP A 39 1.72 -9.02 3.55
C ASP A 39 1.50 -10.43 2.95
N GLY A 40 0.30 -11.00 3.08
CA GLY A 40 -0.07 -12.26 2.42
C GLY A 40 0.08 -12.23 0.89
N LEU A 41 -0.31 -11.12 0.25
CA LEU A 41 -0.18 -10.93 -1.19
C LEU A 41 1.29 -10.76 -1.62
N LEU A 42 2.05 -9.92 -0.91
CA LEU A 42 3.46 -9.67 -1.20
C LEU A 42 4.30 -10.93 -1.02
N SER A 43 4.06 -11.70 0.05
CA SER A 43 4.78 -12.94 0.33
C SER A 43 4.53 -14.01 -0.74
N THR A 44 3.32 -14.10 -1.30
CA THR A 44 3.01 -14.96 -2.46
C THR A 44 3.83 -14.60 -3.69
N GLY A 45 4.14 -13.30 -3.87
CA GLY A 45 5.02 -12.79 -4.91
C GLY A 45 6.51 -12.88 -4.61
N GLY A 46 6.91 -13.46 -3.47
CA GLY A 46 8.31 -13.53 -3.03
C GLY A 46 8.88 -12.19 -2.54
N ILE A 47 8.02 -11.20 -2.28
CA ILE A 47 8.39 -9.90 -1.73
C ILE A 47 8.24 -10.00 -0.21
N ARG A 48 9.30 -9.67 0.53
CA ARG A 48 9.23 -9.64 1.99
C ARG A 48 8.73 -8.28 2.45
N PHE A 49 7.82 -8.25 3.40
CA PHE A 49 7.30 -7.00 3.95
C PHE A 49 8.39 -6.06 4.48
N GLU A 50 9.47 -6.60 5.06
CA GLU A 50 10.66 -5.84 5.50
C GLU A 50 11.38 -5.04 4.40
N SER A 51 11.07 -5.32 3.12
CA SER A 51 11.57 -4.58 1.97
C SER A 51 10.65 -3.43 1.52
N VAL A 52 9.47 -3.32 2.13
CA VAL A 52 8.46 -2.31 1.84
C VAL A 52 8.73 -1.05 2.67
N ARG A 53 8.54 0.12 2.05
CA ARG A 53 8.58 1.42 2.74
C ARG A 53 7.16 1.85 3.07
N VAL A 54 6.88 2.18 4.32
CA VAL A 54 5.55 2.60 4.75
C VAL A 54 5.57 4.07 5.16
N PHE A 55 4.60 4.83 4.68
CA PHE A 55 4.40 6.25 4.95
C PHE A 55 3.05 6.41 5.63
N THR A 56 3.02 6.75 6.91
CA THR A 56 1.78 7.09 7.60
C THR A 56 1.46 8.57 7.37
N CYS A 57 0.23 8.85 7.00
CA CYS A 57 -0.25 10.20 6.70
C CYS A 57 -1.39 10.56 7.65
N ASP A 58 -1.08 11.43 8.61
CA ASP A 58 -2.05 12.19 9.39
C ASP A 58 -1.47 13.57 9.69
N SER A 59 -2.12 14.63 9.23
CA SER A 59 -1.83 16.08 9.46
C SER A 59 -0.45 16.60 9.04
N GLU A 60 0.62 15.87 9.32
CA GLU A 60 1.98 16.05 8.82
C GLU A 60 2.46 14.70 8.28
N VAL A 61 3.17 14.71 7.15
CA VAL A 61 3.76 13.47 6.62
C VAL A 61 4.79 12.96 7.62
N GLY A 62 4.46 11.86 8.29
CA GLY A 62 5.39 11.12 9.13
C GLY A 62 6.61 10.69 8.31
N SER A 63 7.78 10.66 8.94
CA SER A 63 8.98 10.10 8.31
C SER A 63 8.72 8.64 7.90
N ALA A 64 9.15 8.25 6.71
CA ALA A 64 8.99 6.89 6.20
C ALA A 64 9.46 5.84 7.23
N GLN A 65 8.55 4.97 7.65
CA GLN A 65 8.85 3.86 8.53
C GLN A 65 9.13 2.62 7.68
N ARG A 66 10.28 1.98 7.95
CA ARG A 66 10.56 0.65 7.42
C ARG A 66 10.20 -0.35 8.50
N VAL A 67 9.10 -1.06 8.31
CA VAL A 67 8.56 -2.01 9.28
C VAL A 67 8.72 -3.43 8.77
N ARG A 68 8.98 -4.38 9.66
CA ARG A 68 9.15 -5.80 9.28
C ARG A 68 7.82 -6.52 9.16
N SER A 69 6.77 -5.99 9.79
CA SER A 69 5.41 -6.50 9.74
C SER A 69 4.41 -5.36 9.97
N ALA A 70 3.16 -5.59 9.59
CA ALA A 70 2.03 -4.71 9.91
C ALA A 70 1.96 -4.32 11.40
N SER A 71 2.26 -5.28 12.28
CA SER A 71 2.22 -5.11 13.73
C SER A 71 3.30 -4.21 14.32
N GLU A 72 4.34 -3.84 13.55
CA GLU A 72 5.40 -2.92 13.99
C GLU A 72 5.09 -1.45 13.64
N LEU A 73 4.00 -1.18 12.91
CA LEU A 73 3.60 0.18 12.56
C LEU A 73 3.14 0.94 13.80
N ARG A 74 3.76 2.10 14.02
CA ARG A 74 3.28 3.07 15.02
C ARG A 74 2.41 4.07 14.30
N LEU A 75 1.11 3.90 14.44
CA LEU A 75 0.11 4.83 13.95
C LEU A 75 0.06 6.02 14.93
N VAL A 76 0.24 7.24 14.41
CA VAL A 76 0.12 8.48 15.20
C VAL A 76 -0.95 9.31 14.47
N GLY A 77 -2.04 9.67 15.15
CA GLY A 77 -3.24 10.27 14.56
C GLY A 77 -3.80 11.47 15.35
N GLY A 78 -4.36 12.49 14.67
CA GLY A 78 -4.84 13.74 15.30
C GLY A 78 -5.51 14.83 14.42
N GLY A 79 -5.57 14.76 13.09
CA GLY A 79 -6.52 15.58 12.30
C GLY A 79 -6.03 16.22 10.99
N GLY A 80 -6.73 15.94 9.88
CA GLY A 80 -6.59 16.60 8.57
C GLY A 80 -5.63 15.90 7.62
N THR A 81 -6.14 15.36 6.50
CA THR A 81 -5.41 14.44 5.61
C THR A 81 -4.77 15.15 4.41
N ASP A 82 -3.45 15.03 4.22
CA ASP A 82 -2.82 15.33 2.92
C ASP A 82 -2.05 14.11 2.36
N LEU A 83 -2.82 13.16 1.83
CA LEU A 83 -2.31 11.98 1.13
C LEU A 83 -1.44 12.35 -0.10
N ASN A 84 -1.59 13.56 -0.68
CA ASN A 84 -0.71 13.96 -1.79
C ASN A 84 0.75 14.01 -1.35
N GLN A 85 1.00 14.57 -0.17
CA GLN A 85 2.37 14.69 0.34
C GLN A 85 2.97 13.31 0.62
N GLY A 86 2.17 12.35 1.11
CA GLY A 86 2.57 10.96 1.29
C GLY A 86 2.91 10.27 -0.04
N ILE A 87 2.05 10.41 -1.04
CA ILE A 87 2.28 9.89 -2.40
C ILE A 87 3.55 10.49 -3.01
N LEU A 88 3.73 11.80 -2.90
CA LEU A 88 4.90 12.51 -3.38
C LEU A 88 6.18 12.10 -2.63
N ALA A 89 6.10 11.82 -1.34
CA ALA A 89 7.23 11.30 -0.56
C ALA A 89 7.61 9.88 -1.00
N ALA A 90 6.62 9.01 -1.24
CA ALA A 90 6.82 7.64 -1.69
C ALA A 90 7.55 7.57 -3.04
N VAL A 91 7.12 8.35 -4.04
CA VAL A 91 7.76 8.34 -5.37
C VAL A 91 9.19 8.89 -5.37
N ARG A 92 9.53 9.76 -4.41
CA ARG A 92 10.88 10.33 -4.26
C ARG A 92 11.87 9.41 -3.56
N THR A 93 11.43 8.24 -3.07
CA THR A 93 12.34 7.29 -2.41
C THR A 93 13.43 6.78 -3.34
N ARG A 94 14.56 6.36 -2.75
CA ARG A 94 15.64 5.72 -3.48
C ARG A 94 15.99 4.36 -2.86
N PRO A 95 16.04 3.28 -3.67
CA PRO A 95 15.58 3.19 -5.07
C PRO A 95 14.10 3.60 -5.25
N SER A 96 13.76 4.09 -6.44
CA SER A 96 12.39 4.47 -6.81
C SER A 96 11.49 3.23 -6.73
N PRO A 97 10.25 3.36 -6.23
CA PRO A 97 9.35 2.21 -6.15
C PRO A 97 8.94 1.76 -7.56
N ASP A 98 8.72 0.47 -7.74
CA ASP A 98 8.01 -0.05 -8.91
C ASP A 98 6.49 0.11 -8.72
N LEU A 99 6.03 0.01 -7.47
CA LEU A 99 4.63 0.08 -7.07
C LEU A 99 4.45 0.99 -5.83
N VAL A 100 3.48 1.88 -5.92
CA VAL A 100 2.96 2.67 -4.79
C VAL A 100 1.55 2.19 -4.47
N LEU A 101 1.36 1.62 -3.29
CA LEU A 101 0.06 1.27 -2.72
C LEU A 101 -0.41 2.43 -1.85
N VAL A 102 -1.67 2.82 -1.98
CA VAL A 102 -2.32 3.83 -1.12
C VAL A 102 -3.50 3.18 -0.43
N VAL A 103 -3.50 3.10 0.90
CA VAL A 103 -4.58 2.53 1.70
C VAL A 103 -5.35 3.68 2.36
N THR A 104 -6.63 3.83 2.03
CA THR A 104 -7.47 4.96 2.45
C THR A 104 -8.96 4.61 2.27
N ASP A 105 -9.86 5.37 2.86
CA ASP A 105 -11.30 5.33 2.53
C ASP A 105 -11.61 6.03 1.19
N GLY A 106 -10.63 6.73 0.62
CA GLY A 106 -10.70 7.40 -0.67
C GLY A 106 -11.10 8.87 -0.61
N TRP A 107 -11.51 9.39 0.56
CA TRP A 107 -11.93 10.78 0.75
C TRP A 107 -10.74 11.72 0.84
N THR A 108 -10.00 11.81 -0.27
CA THR A 108 -8.82 12.64 -0.39
C THR A 108 -8.79 13.39 -1.72
N SER A 109 -8.09 14.53 -1.70
CA SER A 109 -7.83 15.30 -2.92
C SER A 109 -6.74 14.61 -3.72
N TRP A 110 -7.09 13.61 -4.53
CA TRP A 110 -6.13 12.89 -5.37
C TRP A 110 -5.38 13.83 -6.33
N PRO A 111 -4.12 13.53 -6.68
CA PRO A 111 -3.43 14.22 -7.75
C PRO A 111 -4.23 14.15 -9.05
N GLN A 112 -4.41 15.30 -9.71
CA GLN A 112 -5.16 15.39 -10.98
C GLN A 112 -4.49 14.60 -12.11
N SER A 113 -3.18 14.37 -12.01
CA SER A 113 -2.41 13.57 -12.94
C SER A 113 -1.43 12.68 -12.18
N GLN A 114 -1.02 11.59 -12.82
CA GLN A 114 -0.08 10.64 -12.25
C GLN A 114 1.23 11.33 -11.85
N PRO A 115 1.66 11.28 -10.56
CA PRO A 115 2.81 12.07 -10.10
C PRO A 115 4.17 11.72 -10.72
N ASP A 116 4.38 10.45 -11.06
CA ASP A 116 5.60 9.92 -11.71
C ASP A 116 5.24 8.60 -12.42
N ARG A 117 6.16 8.00 -13.18
CA ARG A 117 5.95 6.80 -14.03
C ARG A 117 5.67 5.50 -13.27
N ASN A 118 5.66 5.52 -11.94
CA ASN A 118 5.47 4.34 -11.09
C ASN A 118 4.05 3.76 -11.27
N ARG A 119 3.83 2.50 -10.90
CA ARG A 119 2.47 1.95 -10.81
C ARG A 119 1.82 2.41 -9.51
N PHE A 120 0.53 2.76 -9.58
CA PHE A 120 -0.24 3.15 -8.41
C PHE A 120 -1.47 2.27 -8.26
N VAL A 121 -1.70 1.79 -7.04
CA VAL A 121 -2.92 1.09 -6.67
C VAL A 121 -3.48 1.72 -5.40
N ALA A 122 -4.75 2.10 -5.42
CA ALA A 122 -5.50 2.46 -4.22
C ALA A 122 -6.26 1.25 -3.70
N VAL A 123 -6.01 0.90 -2.45
CA VAL A 123 -6.82 -0.02 -1.65
C VAL A 123 -7.81 0.84 -0.89
N LEU A 124 -9.05 0.85 -1.37
CA LEU A 124 -10.14 1.67 -0.85
C LEU A 124 -10.94 0.85 0.16
N ILE A 125 -10.90 1.24 1.43
CA ILE A 125 -11.63 0.57 2.51
C ILE A 125 -12.99 1.24 2.68
N GLY A 126 -14.07 0.46 2.62
CA GLY A 126 -15.44 0.95 2.78
C GLY A 126 -16.42 0.36 1.76
N GLU A 127 -17.72 0.56 2.00
CA GLU A 127 -18.78 0.03 1.14
C GLU A 127 -18.95 0.81 -0.18
N ASP A 128 -18.79 2.13 -0.15
CA ASP A 128 -18.97 3.02 -1.31
C ASP A 128 -17.90 4.11 -1.36
N PRO A 129 -16.64 3.76 -1.67
CA PRO A 129 -15.56 4.74 -1.71
C PRO A 129 -15.68 5.65 -2.94
N PRO A 130 -15.33 6.95 -2.83
CA PRO A 130 -15.53 7.94 -3.87
C PRO A 130 -14.78 7.61 -5.17
N SER A 131 -15.09 8.33 -6.24
CA SER A 131 -14.40 8.18 -7.53
C SER A 131 -12.91 8.50 -7.39
N THR A 132 -12.09 7.70 -8.06
CA THR A 132 -10.63 7.89 -8.14
C THR A 132 -10.22 8.31 -9.55
N PRO A 133 -9.08 9.00 -9.74
CA PRO A 133 -8.58 9.32 -11.07
C PRO A 133 -8.28 8.08 -11.92
N ASP A 134 -8.38 8.22 -13.25
CA ASP A 134 -8.22 7.10 -14.20
C ASP A 134 -6.80 6.50 -14.22
N TRP A 135 -5.80 7.26 -13.79
CA TRP A 135 -4.41 6.78 -13.70
C TRP A 135 -4.18 5.83 -12.51
N LEU A 136 -5.12 5.79 -11.56
CA LEU A 136 -5.04 5.03 -10.32
C LEU A 136 -5.85 3.74 -10.44
N GLN A 137 -5.17 2.60 -10.37
CA GLN A 137 -5.89 1.33 -10.27
C GLN A 137 -6.56 1.25 -8.89
N ARG A 138 -7.87 1.04 -8.84
CA ARG A 138 -8.60 0.90 -7.56
C ARG A 138 -8.91 -0.56 -7.24
N VAL A 139 -8.79 -0.91 -5.98
CA VAL A 139 -9.28 -2.15 -5.38
C VAL A 139 -10.18 -1.73 -4.22
N VAL A 140 -11.45 -2.10 -4.27
CA VAL A 140 -12.41 -1.80 -3.20
C VAL A 140 -12.47 -2.98 -2.26
N VAL A 141 -12.41 -2.67 -0.97
CA VAL A 141 -12.35 -3.62 0.11
C VAL A 141 -13.46 -3.27 1.10
N SER A 142 -14.48 -4.11 1.13
CA SER A 142 -15.60 -3.97 2.07
C SER A 142 -15.14 -4.27 3.49
N GLU A 143 -15.63 -3.52 4.49
CA GLU A 143 -15.30 -3.66 5.92
C GLU A 143 -15.58 -5.07 6.51
N ASN A 144 -16.23 -5.96 5.75
CA ASN A 144 -16.27 -7.40 6.02
C ASN A 144 -15.07 -8.13 5.38
N LEU A 145 -13.85 -7.77 5.75
CA LEU A 145 -12.67 -8.55 5.38
C LEU A 145 -12.58 -9.82 6.24
N ASP A 146 -13.38 -10.80 5.85
CA ASP A 146 -13.32 -12.21 6.26
C ASP A 146 -13.25 -12.53 7.77
N GLY A 147 -14.34 -12.17 8.45
CA GLY A 147 -14.87 -13.02 9.51
C GLY A 147 -15.26 -14.41 8.96
N ARG A 148 -14.33 -15.38 8.95
CA ARG A 148 -14.57 -16.82 8.76
C ARG A 148 -15.03 -17.29 7.37
N ALA A 149 -14.15 -17.35 6.38
CA ALA A 149 -14.33 -18.30 5.28
C ALA A 149 -13.72 -19.68 5.62
N LYS A 150 -14.59 -20.63 5.99
CA LYS A 150 -14.41 -22.10 6.16
C LYS A 150 -14.07 -22.66 7.55
N ARG A 151 -15.07 -22.60 8.45
CA ARG A 151 -15.51 -23.81 9.17
C ARG A 151 -16.88 -24.22 8.63
N LYS A 152 -16.91 -24.98 7.53
CA LYS A 152 -18.09 -25.78 7.19
C LYS A 152 -17.86 -27.21 7.69
N SER A 153 -18.64 -27.51 8.73
CA SER A 153 -19.17 -28.81 9.13
C SER A 153 -18.89 -29.97 8.18
N LYS A 154 -18.20 -31.00 8.70
CA LYS A 154 -18.76 -32.35 8.80
C LYS A 154 -18.18 -33.05 10.02
#